data_AF-A0A2I4AP80-F1
#
_entry.id   AF-A0A2I4AP80-F1
#
_cell.length_a   1.000
_cell.length_b   1.000
_cell.length_c   1.000
_cell.angle_alpha   90.00
_cell.angle_beta   90.00
_cell.angle_gamma   90.00
#
_symmetry.space_group_name_H-M   'P 1'
#
loop_
_entity.id
_entity.type
_entity.pdbx_description
1 polymer ?
#
loop_
_entity_poly.entity_id
_entity_poly.type
_entity_poly.pdbx_seq_one_letter_code
_entity_poly.pdbx_strand_id
1 'polypeptide(L)'
;MADNNQSAEAQSDIHKKIRSAFKTFDFLSNNTVEACEINSVIYSLGCFPTQADLHAFISEVGEDNSGFIELDKFLPAMTKILLEHRFPPIPEERLLQAFEVLDKEKKGYLEPEELRKYMTEEGEPFTQEEMEEMLTALVDNKQKCVLYKEVIGQLVIDPDT
;
A
#
# COMPACT_ATOMS: atom_id res chain seq x y z
N MET A 1 -0.03 -28.60 -23.79
CA MET A 1 1.02 -27.67 -24.29
C MET A 1 0.59 -26.21 -24.20
N ALA A 2 -0.71 -25.88 -24.10
CA ALA A 2 -1.18 -24.50 -23.92
C ALA A 2 -0.94 -23.94 -22.49
N ASP A 3 -1.13 -24.76 -21.44
CA ASP A 3 -1.02 -24.29 -20.04
C ASP A 3 0.40 -23.86 -19.62
N ASN A 4 1.44 -24.47 -20.19
CA ASN A 4 2.83 -24.18 -19.82
C ASN A 4 3.36 -22.87 -20.44
N ASN A 5 2.77 -22.42 -21.54
CA ASN A 5 3.16 -21.16 -22.19
C ASN A 5 2.51 -19.96 -21.49
N GLN A 6 1.25 -20.12 -21.06
CA GLN A 6 0.47 -19.06 -20.40
C GLN A 6 1.00 -18.73 -19.00
N SER A 7 1.50 -19.72 -18.26
CA SER A 7 2.14 -19.52 -16.95
C SER A 7 3.50 -18.80 -17.07
N ALA A 8 4.28 -19.09 -18.10
CA ALA A 8 5.57 -18.43 -18.35
C ALA A 8 5.40 -16.97 -18.80
N GLU A 9 4.38 -16.68 -19.62
CA GLU A 9 4.02 -15.32 -20.03
C GLU A 9 3.54 -14.47 -18.85
N ALA A 10 2.63 -15.01 -18.03
CA ALA A 10 2.14 -14.34 -16.82
C ALA A 10 3.27 -14.02 -15.84
N GLN A 11 4.20 -14.94 -15.63
CA GLN A 11 5.37 -14.72 -14.78
C GLN A 11 6.33 -13.68 -15.37
N SER A 12 6.51 -13.66 -16.69
CA SER A 12 7.31 -12.64 -17.38
C SER A 12 6.73 -11.23 -17.17
N ASP A 13 5.41 -11.09 -17.27
CA ASP A 13 4.74 -9.80 -17.08
C ASP A 13 4.78 -9.34 -15.62
N ILE A 14 4.64 -10.25 -14.66
CA ILE A 14 4.84 -9.96 -13.23
C ILE A 14 6.26 -9.45 -12.99
N HIS A 15 7.28 -10.12 -13.52
CA HIS A 15 8.67 -9.66 -13.37
C HIS A 15 8.89 -8.27 -13.97
N LYS A 16 8.26 -7.94 -15.12
CA LYS A 16 8.33 -6.59 -15.70
C LYS A 16 7.69 -5.55 -14.77
N LYS A 17 6.51 -5.84 -14.21
CA LYS A 17 5.83 -4.96 -13.25
C LYS A 17 6.70 -4.71 -12.01
N ILE A 18 7.22 -5.78 -11.40
CA ILE A 18 8.12 -5.71 -10.24
C ILE A 18 9.34 -4.84 -10.54
N ARG A 19 10.03 -5.10 -11.66
CA ARG A 19 11.23 -4.32 -12.04
C ARG A 19 10.90 -2.85 -12.31
N SER A 20 9.76 -2.58 -12.93
CA SER A 20 9.32 -1.20 -13.20
C SER A 20 9.04 -0.45 -11.91
N ALA A 21 8.29 -1.05 -10.98
CA ALA A 21 8.01 -0.47 -9.67
C ALA A 21 9.30 -0.22 -8.88
N PHE A 22 10.16 -1.22 -8.78
CA PHE A 22 11.43 -1.12 -8.05
C PHE A 22 12.32 0.00 -8.61
N LYS A 23 12.39 0.12 -9.95
CA LYS A 23 13.19 1.15 -10.61
C LYS A 23 12.73 2.59 -10.31
N THR A 24 11.45 2.79 -10.01
CA THR A 24 10.92 4.12 -9.62
C THR A 24 11.56 4.64 -8.33
N PHE A 25 11.98 3.73 -7.45
CA PHE A 25 12.56 4.05 -6.14
C PHE A 25 14.09 3.81 -6.09
N ASP A 26 14.68 3.21 -7.13
CA ASP A 26 16.13 3.05 -7.29
C ASP A 26 16.78 4.37 -7.75
N PHE A 27 16.93 5.31 -6.80
CA PHE A 27 17.51 6.62 -7.06
C PHE A 27 18.97 6.57 -7.53
N LEU A 28 19.70 5.50 -7.17
CA LEU A 28 21.10 5.31 -7.53
C LEU A 28 21.28 4.58 -8.87
N SER A 29 20.19 4.07 -9.46
CA SER A 29 20.19 3.25 -10.68
C SER A 29 21.17 2.07 -10.59
N ASN A 30 21.31 1.48 -9.41
CA ASN A 30 22.25 0.39 -9.12
C ASN A 30 21.54 -0.93 -8.74
N ASN A 31 20.24 -1.03 -9.00
CA ASN A 31 19.36 -2.14 -8.60
C ASN A 31 19.23 -2.31 -7.09
N THR A 32 19.31 -1.22 -6.33
CA THR A 32 19.08 -1.23 -4.88
C THR A 32 18.08 -0.16 -4.48
N VAL A 33 17.31 -0.43 -3.43
CA VAL A 33 16.35 0.50 -2.83
C VAL A 33 16.56 0.47 -1.32
N GLU A 34 16.45 1.62 -0.66
CA GLU A 34 16.53 1.71 0.80
C GLU A 34 15.39 0.91 1.44
N ALA A 35 15.67 0.18 2.53
CA ALA A 35 14.70 -0.69 3.18
C ALA A 35 13.45 0.07 3.65
N CYS A 36 13.57 1.35 4.00
CA CYS A 36 12.43 2.21 4.37
C CYS A 36 11.46 2.47 3.21
N GLU A 37 11.95 2.49 1.96
CA GLU A 37 11.13 2.77 0.76
C GLU A 37 10.41 1.52 0.22
N ILE A 38 10.69 0.34 0.79
CA ILE A 38 10.13 -0.93 0.33
C ILE A 38 8.61 -0.96 0.48
N ASN A 39 8.06 -0.28 1.49
CA ASN A 39 6.62 -0.14 1.64
C ASN A 39 5.99 0.52 0.40
N SER A 40 6.59 1.63 -0.05
CA SER A 40 6.16 2.38 -1.24
C SER A 40 6.24 1.53 -2.51
N VAL A 41 7.30 0.73 -2.66
CA VAL A 41 7.44 -0.21 -3.79
C VAL A 41 6.31 -1.24 -3.78
N ILE A 42 6.03 -1.86 -2.63
CA ILE A 42 4.99 -2.90 -2.49
C ILE A 42 3.59 -2.30 -2.72
N TYR A 43 3.32 -1.10 -2.21
CA TYR A 43 2.05 -0.38 -2.45
C TYR A 43 1.86 -0.05 -3.93
N SER A 44 2.92 0.35 -4.64
CA SER A 44 2.86 0.61 -6.08
C SER A 44 2.57 -0.64 -6.93
N LEU A 45 2.79 -1.83 -6.36
CA LEU A 45 2.43 -3.12 -6.96
C LEU A 45 1.00 -3.57 -6.59
N GLY A 46 0.23 -2.72 -5.92
CA GLY A 46 -1.15 -2.99 -5.51
C GLY A 46 -1.25 -3.96 -4.32
N CYS A 47 -0.19 -4.09 -3.54
CA CYS A 47 -0.15 -4.94 -2.35
C CYS A 47 -0.14 -4.07 -1.09
N PHE A 48 -0.94 -4.42 -0.08
CA PHE A 48 -1.10 -3.64 1.15
C PHE A 48 -0.85 -4.51 2.40
N PRO A 49 0.41 -4.91 2.66
CA PRO A 49 0.75 -5.67 3.86
C PRO A 49 0.57 -4.84 5.14
N THR A 50 0.37 -5.51 6.27
CA THR A 50 0.48 -4.88 7.60
C THR A 50 1.93 -4.50 7.90
N GLN A 51 2.18 -3.64 8.88
CA GLN A 51 3.55 -3.33 9.34
C GLN A 51 4.31 -4.59 9.78
N ALA A 52 3.61 -5.52 10.44
CA ALA A 52 4.20 -6.80 10.83
C ALA A 52 4.59 -7.66 9.63
N ASP A 53 3.73 -7.74 8.61
CA ASP A 53 4.01 -8.46 7.37
C ASP A 53 5.16 -7.82 6.58
N LEU A 54 5.21 -6.48 6.52
CA LEU A 54 6.27 -5.73 5.86
C LEU A 54 7.62 -5.98 6.54
N HIS A 55 7.67 -5.91 7.87
CA HIS A 55 8.89 -6.20 8.62
C HIS A 55 9.35 -7.65 8.40
N ALA A 56 8.41 -8.61 8.40
CA ALA A 56 8.72 -10.01 8.08
C ALA A 56 9.27 -10.17 6.66
N PHE A 57 8.68 -9.46 5.68
CA PHE A 57 9.15 -9.46 4.30
C PHE A 57 10.56 -8.88 4.16
N ILE A 58 10.84 -7.72 4.78
CA ILE A 58 12.17 -7.11 4.77
C ILE A 58 13.20 -8.05 5.41
N SER A 59 12.84 -8.69 6.52
CA SER A 59 13.69 -9.69 7.17
C SER A 59 13.92 -10.94 6.33
N GLU A 60 12.96 -11.37 5.51
CA GLU A 60 13.09 -12.52 4.60
C GLU A 60 14.02 -12.21 3.43
N VAL A 61 13.82 -11.05 2.80
CA VAL A 61 14.60 -10.61 1.64
C VAL A 61 16.04 -10.27 2.05
N GLY A 62 16.21 -9.70 3.24
CA GLY A 62 17.51 -9.39 3.82
C GLY A 62 18.09 -8.07 3.31
N GLU A 63 18.30 -7.15 4.25
CA GLU A 63 19.03 -5.90 4.05
C GLU A 63 20.55 -6.17 4.00
N ASP A 64 21.28 -5.37 3.23
CA ASP A 64 22.74 -5.34 3.30
C ASP A 64 23.24 -4.56 4.52
N ASN A 65 24.56 -4.44 4.68
CA ASN A 65 25.15 -3.71 5.82
C ASN A 65 24.98 -2.18 5.73
N SER A 66 24.27 -1.67 4.73
CA SER A 66 24.18 -0.26 4.39
C SER A 66 22.75 0.28 4.33
N GLY A 67 21.72 -0.51 4.64
CA GLY A 67 20.34 -0.01 4.54
C GLY A 67 19.56 -0.50 3.34
N PHE A 68 20.17 -1.27 2.44
CA PHE A 68 19.63 -1.46 1.09
C PHE A 68 19.16 -2.89 0.84
N ILE A 69 18.10 -3.00 0.05
CA ILE A 69 17.59 -4.23 -0.52
C ILE A 69 17.96 -4.28 -2.00
N GLU A 70 18.51 -5.40 -2.43
CA GLU A 70 18.88 -5.66 -3.82
C GLU A 70 17.69 -6.24 -4.61
N LEU A 71 17.50 -5.81 -5.85
CA LEU A 71 16.44 -6.29 -6.74
C LEU A 71 16.44 -7.82 -6.89
N ASP A 72 17.62 -8.44 -6.94
CA ASP A 72 17.75 -9.89 -7.11
C ASP A 72 17.22 -10.69 -5.91
N LYS A 73 17.17 -10.07 -4.72
CA LYS A 73 16.55 -10.64 -3.52
C LYS A 73 15.05 -10.31 -3.46
N PHE A 74 14.68 -9.07 -3.80
CA PHE A 74 13.28 -8.61 -3.76
C PHE A 74 12.40 -9.32 -4.79
N LEU A 75 12.88 -9.47 -6.02
CA LEU A 75 12.11 -9.98 -7.16
C LEU A 75 11.52 -11.39 -6.93
N PRO A 76 12.27 -12.41 -6.49
CA PRO A 76 11.70 -13.73 -6.24
C PRO A 76 10.66 -13.73 -5.11
N ALA A 77 10.91 -12.99 -4.02
CA ALA A 77 9.99 -12.90 -2.89
C ALA A 77 8.69 -12.19 -3.29
N MET A 78 8.78 -11.06 -3.99
CA MET A 78 7.62 -10.31 -4.46
C MET A 78 6.84 -11.07 -5.56
N THR A 79 7.52 -11.82 -6.41
CA THR A 79 6.87 -12.68 -7.42
C THR A 79 5.95 -13.70 -6.76
N LYS A 80 6.40 -14.32 -5.65
CA LYS A 80 5.59 -15.25 -4.88
C LYS A 80 4.34 -14.56 -4.30
N ILE A 81 4.50 -13.38 -3.70
CA ILE A 81 3.38 -12.59 -3.15
C ILE A 81 2.31 -12.32 -4.22
N LEU A 82 2.72 -11.89 -5.41
CA LEU A 82 1.79 -11.56 -6.50
C LEU A 82 1.11 -12.79 -7.09
N LEU A 83 1.83 -13.90 -7.26
CA LEU A 83 1.26 -15.17 -7.74
C LEU A 83 0.28 -15.80 -6.74
N GLU A 84 0.54 -15.65 -5.44
CA GLU A 84 -0.32 -16.14 -4.37
C GLU A 84 -1.45 -15.16 -4.02
N HIS A 85 -1.56 -14.03 -4.73
CA HIS A 85 -2.53 -12.95 -4.46
C HIS A 85 -2.55 -12.51 -2.98
N ARG A 86 -1.37 -12.44 -2.36
CA ARG A 86 -1.24 -11.97 -0.98
C ARG A 86 -1.37 -10.45 -0.92
N PHE A 87 -1.86 -9.96 0.23
CA PHE A 87 -2.05 -8.54 0.53
C PHE A 87 -2.92 -7.78 -0.50
N PRO A 88 -4.07 -8.33 -0.92
CA PRO A 88 -4.91 -7.68 -1.91
C PRO A 88 -5.44 -6.33 -1.38
N PRO A 89 -5.77 -5.39 -2.28
CA PRO A 89 -6.45 -4.16 -1.89
C PRO A 89 -7.77 -4.46 -1.19
N ILE A 90 -8.13 -3.61 -0.24
CA ILE A 90 -9.42 -3.70 0.43
C ILE A 90 -10.51 -3.24 -0.56
N PRO A 91 -11.55 -4.05 -0.82
CA PRO A 91 -12.62 -3.65 -1.73
C PRO A 91 -13.31 -2.35 -1.28
N GLU A 92 -13.69 -1.52 -2.25
CA GLU A 92 -14.42 -0.26 -2.01
C GLU A 92 -15.62 -0.43 -1.07
N GLU A 93 -16.43 -1.47 -1.29
CA GLU A 93 -17.62 -1.77 -0.47
C GLU A 93 -17.27 -1.99 1.00
N ARG A 94 -16.12 -2.62 1.29
CA ARG A 94 -15.65 -2.87 2.65
C ARG A 94 -15.16 -1.60 3.32
N LEU A 95 -14.45 -0.74 2.57
CA LEU A 95 -14.04 0.57 3.06
C LEU A 95 -15.26 1.43 3.37
N LEU A 96 -16.25 1.47 2.47
CA LEU A 96 -17.48 2.23 2.68
C LEU A 96 -18.21 1.78 3.94
N GLN A 97 -18.39 0.46 4.12
CA GLN A 97 -19.00 -0.11 5.33
C GLN A 97 -18.24 0.28 6.60
N ALA A 98 -16.89 0.28 6.56
CA ALA A 98 -16.09 0.69 7.71
C ALA A 98 -16.34 2.15 8.09
N PHE A 99 -16.37 3.07 7.11
CA PHE A 99 -16.69 4.47 7.37
C PHE A 99 -18.14 4.70 7.83
N GLU A 100 -19.11 3.97 7.28
CA GLU A 100 -20.51 4.04 7.71
C GLU A 100 -20.72 3.58 9.16
N VAL A 101 -19.88 2.68 9.67
CA VAL A 101 -19.89 2.28 11.10
C VAL A 101 -19.42 3.44 12.00
N LEU A 102 -18.49 4.27 11.51
CA LEU A 102 -18.00 5.44 12.24
C LEU A 102 -19.01 6.59 12.18
N ASP A 103 -19.64 6.81 11.03
CA ASP A 103 -20.66 7.84 10.79
C ASP A 103 -22.06 7.38 11.26
N LYS A 104 -22.23 7.29 12.57
CA LYS A 104 -23.49 6.84 13.22
C LYS A 104 -24.72 7.64 12.80
N GLU A 105 -24.53 8.90 12.44
CA GLU A 105 -25.58 9.83 12.04
C GLU A 105 -25.85 9.83 10.53
N LYS A 106 -25.07 9.07 9.74
CA LYS A 106 -25.16 8.99 8.27
C LYS A 106 -25.05 10.36 7.60
N LYS A 107 -24.14 11.19 8.10
CA LYS A 107 -23.82 12.53 7.60
C LYS A 107 -23.19 12.48 6.20
N GLY A 108 -22.53 11.38 5.83
CA GLY A 108 -21.74 11.27 4.61
C GLY A 108 -20.29 11.74 4.76
N TYR A 109 -19.89 12.11 5.98
CA TYR A 109 -18.56 12.63 6.31
C TYR A 109 -18.19 12.32 7.77
N LEU A 110 -16.91 12.40 8.09
CA LEU A 110 -16.39 12.35 9.45
C LEU A 110 -15.75 13.66 9.84
N GLU A 111 -15.86 14.02 11.12
CA GLU A 111 -15.08 15.12 11.67
C GLU A 111 -13.62 14.68 11.85
N PRO A 112 -12.64 15.58 11.67
CA PRO A 112 -11.22 15.25 11.81
C PRO A 112 -10.88 14.60 13.15
N GLU A 113 -11.50 15.07 14.24
CA GLU A 113 -11.30 14.53 15.58
C GLU A 113 -11.90 13.13 15.76
N GLU A 114 -13.03 12.84 15.11
CA GLU A 114 -13.62 11.50 15.09
C GLU A 114 -12.67 10.53 14.38
N LEU A 115 -12.16 10.90 13.21
CA LEU A 115 -11.22 10.07 12.45
C LEU A 115 -9.90 9.87 13.20
N ARG A 116 -9.34 10.94 13.77
CA ARG A 116 -8.12 10.93 14.57
C ARG A 116 -8.19 9.87 15.66
N LYS A 117 -9.27 9.89 16.44
CA LYS A 117 -9.46 8.95 17.55
C LYS A 117 -9.29 7.50 17.10
N TYR A 118 -10.00 7.08 16.04
CA TYR A 118 -9.94 5.69 15.59
C TYR A 118 -8.59 5.33 14.96
N MET A 119 -7.99 6.25 14.19
CA MET A 119 -6.72 6.00 13.51
C MET A 119 -5.51 5.98 14.46
N THR A 120 -5.61 6.56 15.66
CA THR A 120 -4.52 6.56 16.66
C THR A 120 -4.72 5.57 17.81
N GLU A 121 -5.93 5.02 18.01
CA GLU A 121 -6.23 4.13 19.14
C GLU A 121 -6.38 2.64 18.74
N GLU A 122 -6.75 2.35 17.50
CA GLU A 122 -7.12 1.00 17.06
C GLU A 122 -6.21 0.47 15.94
N GLY A 123 -6.00 -0.85 15.88
CA GLY A 123 -5.25 -1.50 14.80
C GLY A 123 -3.75 -1.23 14.83
N GLU A 124 -3.21 -0.76 13.71
CA GLU A 124 -1.84 -0.24 13.60
C GLU A 124 -1.91 1.29 13.71
N PRO A 125 -1.75 1.84 14.92
CA PRO A 125 -2.07 3.24 15.18
C PRO A 125 -1.08 4.15 14.48
N PHE A 126 -1.61 5.21 13.88
CA PHE A 126 -0.82 6.26 13.26
C PHE A 126 -0.07 7.03 14.35
N THR A 127 1.15 7.43 14.03
CA THR A 127 1.85 8.47 14.79
C THR A 127 1.12 9.81 14.63
N GLN A 128 1.38 10.73 15.55
CA GLN A 128 0.79 12.07 15.45
C GLN A 128 1.15 12.75 14.13
N GLU A 129 2.38 12.56 13.64
CA GLU A 129 2.87 13.14 12.40
C GLU A 129 2.12 12.57 11.19
N GLU A 130 2.03 11.24 11.08
CA GLU A 130 1.26 10.57 10.00
C GLU A 130 -0.22 10.99 10.01
N MET A 131 -0.80 11.15 11.20
CA MET A 131 -2.19 11.59 11.34
C MET A 131 -2.40 13.04 10.86
N GLU A 132 -1.51 13.97 11.22
CA GLU A 132 -1.59 15.36 10.73
C GLU A 132 -1.41 15.44 9.21
N GLU A 133 -0.49 14.66 8.65
CA GLU A 133 -0.30 14.59 7.20
C GLU A 133 -1.54 14.04 6.50
N MET A 134 -2.13 12.96 7.03
CA MET A 134 -3.37 12.39 6.51
C MET A 134 -4.53 13.40 6.56
N LEU A 135 -4.73 14.09 7.69
CA LEU A 135 -5.80 15.09 7.80
C LEU A 135 -5.56 16.27 6.86
N THR A 136 -4.31 16.73 6.73
CA THR A 136 -3.97 17.81 5.81
C THR A 136 -4.30 17.45 4.35
N ALA A 137 -4.12 16.18 3.97
CA ALA A 137 -4.46 15.69 2.64
C ALA A 137 -5.96 15.48 2.42
N LEU A 138 -6.70 15.01 3.44
CA LEU A 138 -8.08 14.54 3.27
C LEU A 138 -9.17 15.52 3.73
N VAL A 139 -8.84 16.53 4.56
CA VAL A 139 -9.85 17.48 5.05
C VAL A 139 -10.25 18.46 3.96
N ASP A 140 -11.55 18.52 3.67
CA ASP A 140 -12.07 19.49 2.71
C ASP A 140 -11.88 20.93 3.21
N ASN A 141 -11.38 21.79 2.32
CA ASN A 141 -11.05 23.16 2.67
C ASN A 141 -12.28 24.03 2.99
N LYS A 142 -13.45 23.69 2.46
CA LYS A 142 -14.68 24.48 2.62
C LYS A 142 -15.50 24.01 3.82
N GLN A 143 -15.65 22.71 3.97
CA GLN A 143 -16.50 22.07 4.97
C GLN A 143 -15.73 21.68 6.24
N LYS A 144 -14.39 21.65 6.20
CA LYS A 144 -13.53 21.29 7.33
C LYS A 144 -13.85 19.89 7.89
N CYS A 145 -14.27 18.99 7.01
CA CYS A 145 -14.59 17.59 7.32
C CYS A 145 -13.95 16.65 6.32
N VAL A 146 -13.91 15.36 6.65
CA VAL A 146 -13.40 14.30 5.78
C VAL A 146 -14.57 13.63 5.06
N LEU A 147 -14.67 13.87 3.74
CA LEU A 147 -15.68 13.25 2.88
C LEU A 147 -15.24 11.83 2.51
N TYR A 148 -15.62 10.82 3.30
CA TYR A 148 -15.07 9.47 3.16
C TYR A 148 -15.29 8.81 1.79
N LYS A 149 -16.34 9.18 1.04
CA LYS A 149 -16.52 8.69 -0.34
C LYS A 149 -15.44 9.21 -1.30
N GLU A 150 -14.98 10.44 -1.10
CA GLU A 150 -13.86 10.99 -1.88
C GLU A 150 -12.55 10.35 -1.44
N VAL A 151 -12.36 10.11 -0.14
CA VAL A 151 -11.20 9.37 0.38
C VAL A 151 -11.12 7.98 -0.22
N ILE A 152 -12.22 7.23 -0.23
CA ILE A 152 -12.27 5.89 -0.82
C ILE A 152 -11.94 5.94 -2.31
N GLY A 153 -12.49 6.90 -3.05
CA GLY A 153 -12.12 7.10 -4.46
C GLY A 153 -10.63 7.38 -4.68
N GLN A 154 -9.97 8.04 -3.72
CA GLN A 154 -8.51 8.25 -3.73
C GLN A 154 -7.70 7.05 -3.27
N LEU A 155 -8.27 6.15 -2.46
CA LEU A 155 -7.57 4.96 -1.96
C LEU A 155 -7.65 3.77 -2.93
N VAL A 156 -8.72 3.68 -3.72
CA VAL A 156 -8.95 2.61 -4.69
C VAL A 156 -8.32 2.97 -6.04
N ILE A 157 -7.14 3.61 -6.06
CA ILE A 157 -6.48 4.02 -7.32
C ILE A 157 -6.34 2.81 -8.23
N ASP A 158 -7.00 2.87 -9.38
CA ASP A 158 -6.85 1.89 -10.45
C ASP A 158 -5.40 1.95 -10.95
N PRO A 159 -4.63 0.84 -10.91
CA PRO A 159 -3.24 0.80 -11.36
C PRO A 159 -3.07 1.03 -12.88
N ASP A 160 -4.17 1.21 -13.62
CA ASP A 160 -4.22 1.45 -15.06
C ASP A 160 -4.65 2.88 -15.46
N THR A 161 -4.68 3.84 -14.52
CA THR A 161 -4.97 5.26 -14.80
C THR A 161 -3.70 6.12 -14.91
#